data_AF-A0A7C2HJF7-F1
#
_entry.id   AF-A0A7C2HJF7-F1
#
_cell.length_a   1.000
_cell.length_b   1.000
_cell.length_c   1.000
_cell.angle_alpha   90.00
_cell.angle_beta   90.00
_cell.angle_gamma   90.00
#
_symmetry.space_group_name_H-M   'P 1'
#
loop_
_entity.id
_entity.type
_entity.pdbx_description
1 polymer ?
#
loop_
_entity_poly.entity_id
_entity_poly.type
_entity_poly.pdbx_seq_one_letter_code
_entity_poly.pdbx_strand_id
1 'polypeptide(L)'
;MEDIALVLAELEDRLLRLIREGHSGRLRPEEANRALVAMAREFHLVFHRIQERLEQRDLSLDQEARLVELRRRCLRLYRKARVEDFFVRKLRLEEALRQRVSPEAFEIYETLQAVEEEEEDFLAQDETALERALAETTPVVEEAGEHADDRLTAGSAE
;
A
#
# COMPACT_ATOMS: atom_id res chain seq x y z
N MET A 1 13.51 30.79 7.49
CA MET A 1 13.01 29.85 6.47
C MET A 1 14.09 28.89 5.99
N GLU A 2 15.32 29.38 5.75
CA GLU A 2 16.47 28.54 5.37
C GLU A 2 16.69 27.36 6.33
N ASP A 3 16.55 27.59 7.64
CA ASP A 3 16.67 26.53 8.65
C ASP A 3 15.64 25.38 8.47
N ILE A 4 14.36 25.70 8.18
CA ILE A 4 13.33 24.66 7.95
C ILE A 4 13.62 23.89 6.66
N ALA A 5 14.02 24.59 5.60
CA ALA A 5 14.33 23.97 4.31
C ALA A 5 15.54 23.05 4.40
N LEU A 6 16.57 23.46 5.16
CA LEU A 6 17.77 22.67 5.42
C LEU A 6 17.44 21.40 6.21
N VAL A 7 16.74 21.54 7.35
CA VAL A 7 16.32 20.39 8.16
C VAL A 7 15.49 19.41 7.34
N LEU A 8 14.56 19.90 6.51
CA LEU A 8 13.74 19.04 5.67
C LEU A 8 14.57 18.30 4.60
N ALA A 9 15.59 18.94 4.03
CA ALA A 9 16.51 18.31 3.09
C ALA A 9 17.37 17.23 3.78
N GLU A 10 17.88 17.50 4.98
CA GLU A 10 18.62 16.50 5.77
C GLU A 10 17.77 15.29 6.12
N LEU A 11 16.50 15.50 6.50
CA LEU A 11 15.55 14.43 6.74
C LEU A 11 15.26 13.64 5.46
N GLU A 12 15.13 14.29 4.31
CA GLU A 12 14.95 13.60 3.03
C GLU A 12 16.15 12.72 2.69
N ASP A 13 17.38 13.25 2.81
CA ASP A 13 18.59 12.48 2.53
C ASP A 13 18.73 11.28 3.47
N ARG A 14 18.42 11.46 4.76
CA ARG A 14 18.38 10.37 5.73
C ARG A 14 17.34 9.32 5.36
N LEU A 15 16.15 9.72 4.91
CA LEU A 15 15.08 8.80 4.52
C LEU A 15 15.51 7.99 3.30
N LEU A 16 16.07 8.65 2.30
CA LEU A 16 16.54 7.98 1.08
C LEU A 16 17.68 7.01 1.37
N ARG A 17 18.62 7.36 2.26
CA ARG A 17 19.67 6.44 2.70
C ARG A 17 19.08 5.22 3.42
N LEU A 18 18.17 5.45 4.36
CA LEU A 18 17.54 4.39 5.14
C LEU A 18 16.80 3.40 4.25
N ILE A 19 16.05 3.89 3.27
CA ILE A 19 15.35 3.06 2.29
C ILE A 19 16.36 2.23 1.48
N ARG A 20 17.43 2.85 0.95
CA ARG A 20 18.45 2.13 0.17
C ARG A 20 19.16 1.06 1.00
N GLU A 21 19.53 1.38 2.24
CA GLU A 21 20.20 0.45 3.15
C GLU A 21 19.29 -0.73 3.50
N GLY A 22 18.00 -0.48 3.77
CA GLY A 22 16.99 -1.51 3.99
C GLY A 22 16.84 -2.44 2.77
N HIS A 23 16.68 -1.88 1.57
CA HIS A 23 16.55 -2.66 0.34
C HIS A 23 17.80 -3.49 0.01
N SER A 24 18.99 -2.98 0.36
CA SER A 24 20.25 -3.70 0.16
C SER A 24 20.53 -4.80 1.21
N GLY A 25 19.63 -4.98 2.19
CA GLY A 25 19.80 -5.92 3.31
C GLY A 25 20.88 -5.51 4.31
N ARG A 26 21.43 -4.28 4.21
CA ARG A 26 22.48 -3.78 5.12
C ARG A 26 21.94 -3.42 6.50
N LEU A 27 20.64 -3.19 6.61
CA LEU A 27 19.98 -2.82 7.83
C LEU A 27 18.94 -3.87 8.19
N ARG A 28 18.91 -4.31 9.45
CA ARG A 28 17.92 -5.30 9.88
C ARG A 28 16.52 -4.69 9.86
N PRO A 29 15.46 -5.45 9.55
CA PRO A 29 14.09 -4.95 9.54
C PRO A 29 13.67 -4.25 10.84
N GLU A 30 14.09 -4.75 12.01
CA GLU A 30 13.86 -4.12 13.32
C GLU A 30 14.47 -2.72 13.42
N GLU A 31 15.68 -2.56 12.88
CA GLU A 31 16.43 -1.32 12.90
C GLU A 31 15.82 -0.33 11.91
N ALA A 32 15.44 -0.80 10.72
CA ALA A 32 14.72 -0.01 9.71
C ALA A 32 13.43 0.54 10.30
N ASN A 33 12.64 -0.34 10.91
CA ASN A 33 11.36 0.01 11.50
C ASN A 33 11.52 1.09 12.60
N ARG A 34 12.43 0.89 13.56
CA ARG A 34 12.68 1.88 14.61
C ARG A 34 13.13 3.23 14.05
N ALA A 35 14.01 3.22 13.05
CA ALA A 35 14.50 4.43 12.41
C ALA A 35 13.37 5.16 11.66
N LEU A 36 12.51 4.46 10.92
CA LEU A 36 11.36 5.03 10.21
C LEU A 36 10.33 5.64 11.17
N VAL A 37 10.06 4.98 12.30
CA VAL A 37 9.18 5.52 13.35
C VAL A 37 9.77 6.79 13.97
N ALA A 38 11.09 6.80 14.25
CA ALA A 38 11.76 8.00 14.76
C ALA A 38 11.68 9.15 13.74
N MET A 39 11.97 8.88 12.46
CA MET A 39 11.87 9.87 11.39
C MET A 39 10.45 10.42 11.21
N ALA A 40 9.41 9.59 11.37
CA ALA A 40 8.02 10.04 11.34
C ALA A 40 7.74 11.11 12.41
N ARG A 41 8.33 10.98 13.61
CA ARG A 41 8.24 12.00 14.67
C ARG A 41 9.00 13.26 14.30
N GLU A 42 10.17 13.14 13.68
CA GLU A 42 10.94 14.30 13.21
C GLU A 42 10.17 15.09 12.14
N PHE A 43 9.54 14.42 11.17
CA PHE A 43 8.66 15.07 10.20
C PHE A 43 7.47 15.77 10.85
N HIS A 44 6.88 15.17 11.89
CA HIS A 44 5.79 15.77 12.64
C HIS A 44 6.20 17.10 13.29
N LEU A 45 7.38 17.14 13.92
CA LEU A 45 7.93 18.37 14.51
C LEU A 45 8.18 19.46 13.45
N VAL A 46 8.76 19.09 12.31
CA VAL A 46 9.00 20.03 11.20
C VAL A 46 7.67 20.56 10.64
N PHE A 47 6.67 19.70 10.47
CA PHE A 47 5.35 20.11 10.03
C PHE A 47 4.70 21.12 10.96
N HIS A 48 4.73 20.89 12.28
CA HIS A 48 4.20 21.83 13.26
C HIS A 48 4.94 23.17 13.20
N ARG A 49 6.27 23.14 13.12
CA ARG A 49 7.08 24.36 12.96
C ARG A 49 6.71 25.14 11.70
N ILE A 50 6.36 24.46 10.60
CA ILE A 50 5.88 25.13 9.37
C ILE A 50 4.50 25.78 9.61
N GLN A 51 3.58 25.09 10.27
CA GLN A 51 2.24 25.62 10.56
C GLN A 51 2.29 26.84 11.48
N GLU A 52 3.07 26.77 12.56
CA GLU A 52 3.30 27.90 13.47
C GLU A 52 3.83 29.13 12.72
N ARG A 53 4.63 28.93 11.67
CA ARG A 53 5.13 30.02 10.82
C ARG A 53 4.07 30.55 9.88
N LEU A 54 3.26 29.68 9.28
CA LEU A 54 2.15 30.07 8.40
C LEU A 54 1.07 30.88 9.14
N GLU A 55 0.90 30.67 10.43
CA GLU A 55 -0.06 31.41 11.27
C GLU A 55 0.42 32.84 11.63
N GLN A 56 1.66 33.21 11.30
CA GLN A 56 2.19 34.55 11.55
C GLN A 56 1.54 35.58 10.63
N ARG A 57 1.06 36.71 11.20
CA ARG A 57 0.34 37.76 10.46
C ARG A 57 1.19 38.54 9.47
N ASP A 58 2.51 38.56 9.65
CA ASP A 58 3.42 39.44 8.92
C ASP A 58 4.23 38.70 7.84
N LEU A 59 3.63 37.72 7.17
CA LEU A 59 4.26 37.02 6.04
C LEU A 59 4.05 37.79 4.75
N SER A 60 5.11 37.92 3.94
CA SER A 60 4.94 38.29 2.54
C SER A 60 4.37 37.11 1.74
N LEU A 61 3.70 37.41 0.62
CA LEU A 61 3.13 36.37 -0.27
C LEU A 61 4.18 35.33 -0.71
N ASP A 62 5.40 35.78 -1.00
CA ASP A 62 6.51 34.88 -1.37
C ASP A 62 6.93 33.96 -0.22
N GLN A 63 6.90 34.46 1.02
CA GLN A 63 7.21 33.66 2.20
C GLN A 63 6.13 32.62 2.47
N GLU A 64 4.86 33.03 2.37
CA GLU A 64 3.71 32.12 2.49
C GLU A 64 3.77 31.02 1.44
N ALA A 65 3.97 31.36 0.16
CA ALA A 65 4.06 30.39 -0.92
C ALA A 65 5.21 29.37 -0.69
N ARG A 66 6.37 29.84 -0.23
CA ARG A 66 7.50 28.96 0.13
C ARG A 66 7.16 28.03 1.29
N LEU A 67 6.51 28.52 2.34
CA LEU A 67 6.08 27.70 3.48
C LEU A 67 5.02 26.66 3.06
N VAL A 68 4.09 27.02 2.18
CA VAL A 68 3.10 26.07 1.62
C VAL A 68 3.79 24.95 0.84
N GLU A 69 4.81 25.26 0.03
CA GLU A 69 5.55 24.21 -0.69
C GLU A 69 6.37 23.34 0.26
N LEU A 70 7.03 23.93 1.26
CA LEU A 70 7.74 23.16 2.29
C LEU A 70 6.77 22.23 3.06
N ARG A 71 5.56 22.70 3.37
CA ARG A 71 4.52 21.88 3.99
C ARG A 71 4.14 20.70 3.10
N ARG A 72 3.90 20.93 1.81
CA ARG A 72 3.58 19.86 0.84
C ARG A 72 4.71 18.84 0.75
N ARG A 73 5.96 19.30 0.65
CA ARG A 73 7.14 18.43 0.64
C ARG A 73 7.25 17.60 1.92
N CYS A 74 7.06 18.22 3.08
CA CYS A 74 7.06 17.53 4.37
C CYS A 74 6.00 16.43 4.45
N LEU A 75 4.77 16.70 3.99
CA LEU A 75 3.70 15.71 3.95
C LEU A 75 4.02 14.55 2.99
N ARG A 76 4.60 14.82 1.82
CA ARG A 76 5.03 13.78 0.88
C ARG A 76 6.10 12.87 1.50
N LEU A 77 7.10 13.46 2.16
CA LEU A 77 8.19 12.71 2.81
C LEU A 77 7.70 11.91 4.01
N TYR A 78 6.83 12.48 4.83
CA TYR A 78 6.16 11.76 5.91
C TYR A 78 5.38 10.56 5.37
N ARG A 79 4.56 10.74 4.33
CA ARG A 79 3.83 9.64 3.68
C ARG A 79 4.79 8.54 3.23
N LYS A 80 5.89 8.91 2.57
CA LYS A 80 6.91 7.95 2.12
C LYS A 80 7.52 7.17 3.28
N ALA A 81 7.88 7.83 4.38
CA ALA A 81 8.40 7.16 5.58
C ALA A 81 7.38 6.21 6.22
N ARG A 82 6.09 6.56 6.24
CA ARG A 82 5.02 5.71 6.75
C ARG A 82 4.77 4.49 5.88
N VAL A 83 4.78 4.64 4.54
CA VAL A 83 4.64 3.51 3.61
C VAL A 83 5.78 2.52 3.80
N GLU A 84 7.02 3.02 3.90
CA GLU A 84 8.17 2.16 4.17
C GLU A 84 8.06 1.46 5.53
N ASP A 85 7.59 2.16 6.58
CA ASP A 85 7.36 1.57 7.90
C ASP A 85 6.38 0.39 7.83
N PHE A 86 5.27 0.56 7.09
CA PHE A 86 4.31 -0.50 6.89
C PHE A 86 4.89 -1.67 6.11
N PHE A 87 5.63 -1.41 5.03
CA PHE A 87 6.29 -2.43 4.24
C PHE A 87 7.22 -3.30 5.09
N VAL A 88 8.11 -2.67 5.86
CA VAL A 88 9.06 -3.38 6.73
C VAL A 88 8.32 -4.19 7.81
N ARG A 89 7.21 -3.66 8.36
CA ARG A 89 6.41 -4.40 9.35
C ARG A 89 5.70 -5.60 8.75
N LYS A 90 5.13 -5.46 7.55
CA LYS A 90 4.50 -6.58 6.82
C LYS A 90 5.51 -7.69 6.57
N LEU A 91 6.69 -7.35 6.02
CA LEU A 91 7.75 -8.32 5.74
C LEU A 91 8.18 -9.11 6.99
N ARG A 92 8.29 -8.43 8.14
CA ARG A 92 8.63 -9.10 9.42
C ARG A 92 7.54 -10.05 9.89
N LEU A 93 6.28 -9.66 9.76
CA LEU A 93 5.14 -10.48 10.16
C LEU A 93 5.00 -11.69 9.25
N GLU A 94 5.19 -11.50 7.94
CA GLU A 94 5.17 -12.57 6.95
C GLU A 94 6.29 -13.60 7.21
N GLU A 95 7.52 -13.14 7.46
CA GLU A 95 8.62 -14.04 7.81
C GLU A 95 8.35 -14.79 9.12
N ALA A 96 7.81 -14.10 10.13
CA ALA A 96 7.43 -14.74 11.39
C ALA A 96 6.26 -15.74 11.23
N LEU A 97 5.35 -15.50 10.28
CA LEU A 97 4.27 -16.41 9.94
C LEU A 97 4.82 -17.65 9.24
N ARG A 98 5.65 -17.47 8.21
CA ARG A 98 6.32 -18.55 7.45
C ARG A 98 7.09 -19.50 8.36
N GLN A 99 7.71 -18.99 9.42
CA GLN A 99 8.43 -19.81 10.41
C GLN A 99 7.53 -20.60 11.37
N ARG A 100 6.23 -20.29 11.47
CA ARG A 100 5.30 -20.85 12.46
C ARG A 100 4.23 -21.76 11.88
N VAL A 101 3.92 -21.64 10.59
CA VAL A 101 2.89 -22.45 9.93
C VAL A 101 3.52 -23.50 9.01
N SER A 102 2.78 -24.54 8.66
CA SER A 102 3.24 -25.47 7.63
C SER A 102 3.27 -24.76 6.27
N PRO A 103 4.11 -25.18 5.32
CA PRO A 103 4.13 -24.61 3.97
C PRO A 103 2.76 -24.62 3.29
N GLU A 104 1.99 -25.70 3.43
CA GLU A 104 0.65 -25.83 2.83
C GLU A 104 -0.35 -24.83 3.43
N ALA A 105 -0.27 -24.60 4.74
CA ALA A 105 -1.08 -23.58 5.40
C ALA A 105 -0.68 -22.15 4.99
N PHE A 106 0.61 -21.94 4.69
CA PHE A 106 1.10 -20.66 4.17
C PHE A 106 0.61 -20.40 2.73
N GLU A 107 0.62 -21.41 1.85
CA GLU A 107 0.09 -21.31 0.48
C GLU A 107 -1.41 -20.93 0.47
N ILE A 108 -2.20 -21.55 1.36
CA ILE A 108 -3.62 -21.19 1.53
C ILE A 108 -3.76 -19.74 2.00
N TYR A 109 -2.92 -19.30 2.93
CA TYR A 109 -2.91 -17.91 3.41
C TYR A 109 -2.57 -16.93 2.28
N GLU A 110 -1.55 -17.21 1.47
CA GLU A 110 -1.19 -16.37 0.31
C GLU A 110 -2.33 -16.30 -0.71
N THR A 111 -3.01 -17.43 -0.96
CA THR A 111 -4.18 -17.48 -1.85
C THR A 111 -5.34 -16.66 -1.31
N LEU A 112 -5.62 -16.77 0.01
CA LEU A 112 -6.67 -15.99 0.66
C LEU A 112 -6.37 -14.49 0.58
N GLN A 113 -5.13 -14.08 0.86
CA GLN A 113 -4.73 -12.68 0.77
C GLN A 113 -4.89 -12.12 -0.65
N ALA A 114 -4.55 -12.90 -1.69
CA ALA A 114 -4.72 -12.47 -3.07
C ALA A 114 -6.19 -12.21 -3.42
N VAL A 115 -7.11 -13.04 -2.92
CA VAL A 115 -8.56 -12.84 -3.11
C VAL A 115 -9.07 -11.62 -2.33
N GLU A 116 -8.58 -11.40 -1.11
CA GLU A 116 -8.92 -10.20 -0.32
C GLU A 116 -8.43 -8.91 -1.01
N GLU A 117 -7.23 -8.93 -1.61
CA GLU A 117 -6.69 -7.79 -2.39
C GLU A 117 -7.54 -7.53 -3.66
N GLU A 118 -7.96 -8.59 -4.36
CA GLU A 118 -8.87 -8.47 -5.51
C GLU A 118 -10.25 -7.91 -5.10
N GLU A 119 -10.79 -8.34 -3.96
CA GLU A 119 -12.04 -7.80 -3.41
C GLU A 119 -11.92 -6.32 -3.04
N GLU A 120 -10.85 -5.91 -2.35
CA GLU A 120 -10.60 -4.51 -2.01
C GLU A 120 -10.48 -3.65 -3.26
N ASP A 121 -9.73 -4.10 -4.27
CA ASP A 121 -9.56 -3.40 -5.55
C ASP A 121 -10.89 -3.29 -6.30
N PHE A 122 -11.71 -4.35 -6.31
CA PHE A 122 -13.04 -4.35 -6.91
C PHE A 122 -13.99 -3.37 -6.20
N LEU A 123 -14.00 -3.37 -4.87
CA LEU A 123 -14.83 -2.46 -4.06
C LEU A 123 -14.40 -0.99 -4.17
N ALA A 124 -13.14 -0.73 -4.50
CA ALA A 124 -12.61 0.62 -4.71
C ALA A 124 -12.96 1.20 -6.11
N GLN A 125 -13.50 0.40 -7.03
CA GLN A 125 -13.86 0.83 -8.37
C GLN A 125 -15.04 1.82 -8.35
N ASP A 126 -15.01 2.77 -9.27
CA ASP A 126 -16.16 3.63 -9.53
C ASP A 126 -17.17 2.99 -10.51
N GLU A 127 -18.36 3.56 -10.59
CA GLU A 127 -19.46 3.03 -11.41
C GLU A 127 -19.08 2.89 -12.90
N THR A 128 -18.24 3.78 -13.43
CA THR A 128 -17.74 3.72 -14.80
C THR A 128 -16.75 2.57 -15.01
N ALA A 129 -15.89 2.29 -14.05
CA ALA A 129 -14.99 1.14 -14.07
C ALA A 129 -15.79 -0.18 -13.98
N LEU A 130 -16.82 -0.22 -13.14
CA LEU A 130 -17.71 -1.39 -13.00
C LEU A 130 -18.50 -1.66 -14.28
N GLU A 131 -19.05 -0.64 -14.94
CA GLU A 131 -19.74 -0.78 -16.23
C GLU A 131 -18.81 -1.35 -17.31
N ARG A 132 -17.55 -0.90 -17.34
CA ARG A 132 -16.54 -1.43 -18.27
C ARG A 132 -16.21 -2.89 -17.97
N ALA A 133 -15.94 -3.21 -16.71
CA ALA A 133 -15.63 -4.58 -16.29
C ALA A 133 -16.79 -5.54 -16.61
N LEU A 134 -18.04 -5.12 -16.36
CA LEU A 134 -19.22 -5.89 -16.69
C LEU A 134 -19.38 -6.11 -18.20
N ALA A 135 -19.12 -5.09 -19.02
CA ALA A 135 -19.20 -5.19 -20.48
C ALA A 135 -18.11 -6.09 -21.10
N GLU A 136 -16.94 -6.19 -20.45
CA GLU A 136 -15.82 -7.06 -20.84
C GLU A 136 -15.99 -8.50 -20.34
N THR A 137 -16.88 -8.73 -19.38
CA THR A 137 -17.17 -10.07 -18.86
C THR A 137 -17.96 -10.85 -19.90
N THR A 138 -17.36 -11.91 -20.46
CA THR A 138 -18.08 -12.79 -21.39
C THR A 138 -19.22 -13.47 -20.65
N PRO A 139 -20.48 -13.39 -21.13
CA PRO A 139 -21.58 -14.10 -20.48
C PRO A 139 -21.27 -15.60 -20.51
N VAL A 140 -21.22 -16.21 -19.34
CA VAL A 140 -21.21 -17.67 -19.22
C VAL A 140 -22.58 -18.14 -19.70
N VAL A 141 -22.67 -18.55 -20.96
CA VAL A 141 -23.83 -19.29 -21.45
C VAL A 141 -23.70 -20.68 -20.83
N GLU A 142 -24.39 -20.91 -19.72
CA GLU A 142 -24.73 -22.28 -19.35
C GLU A 142 -25.58 -22.83 -20.48
N GLU A 143 -24.97 -23.61 -21.38
CA GLU A 143 -25.72 -24.48 -22.28
C GLU A 143 -26.49 -25.44 -21.39
N ALA A 144 -27.77 -25.12 -21.15
CA ALA A 144 -28.74 -26.05 -20.62
C ALA A 144 -28.72 -27.25 -21.55
N GLY A 145 -28.04 -28.32 -21.12
CA GLY A 145 -27.93 -29.57 -21.84
C GLY A 145 -29.31 -30.07 -22.19
N GLU A 146 -29.67 -29.87 -23.45
CA GLU A 146 -30.81 -30.46 -24.12
C GLU A 146 -30.56 -31.96 -24.20
N HIS A 147 -30.91 -32.68 -23.13
CA HIS A 147 -31.13 -34.12 -23.21
C HIS A 147 -32.62 -34.35 -23.47
N ALA A 148 -33.01 -34.04 -24.70
CA ALA A 148 -34.17 -34.63 -25.33
C ALA A 148 -33.90 -36.13 -25.57
N ASP A 149 -34.70 -36.91 -24.88
CA ASP A 149 -35.15 -38.28 -25.14
C ASP A 149 -34.98 -38.76 -26.60
N ASP A 150 -34.30 -39.90 -26.82
CA ASP A 150 -34.76 -40.97 -27.71
C ASP A 150 -33.70 -42.08 -27.90
N ARG A 151 -33.95 -43.24 -27.29
CA ARG A 151 -34.19 -44.53 -28.00
C ARG A 151 -34.08 -45.74 -27.08
N LEU A 152 -35.27 -46.31 -26.83
CA LEU A 152 -35.53 -47.74 -26.71
C LEU A 152 -34.59 -48.59 -27.59
N THR A 153 -33.95 -49.63 -27.03
CA THR A 153 -34.23 -51.04 -27.39
C THR A 153 -33.29 -52.02 -26.66
N ALA A 154 -33.90 -53.17 -26.32
CA ALA A 154 -33.32 -54.51 -26.20
C ALA A 154 -32.56 -54.90 -24.90
N GLY A 155 -33.31 -55.60 -24.04
CA GLY A 155 -32.91 -56.97 -23.67
C GLY A 155 -32.18 -57.13 -22.34
N SER A 156 -32.89 -57.67 -21.34
CA SER A 156 -32.27 -58.63 -20.41
C SER A 156 -33.37 -59.59 -19.95
N ALA A 157 -33.21 -60.83 -20.40
CA ALA A 157 -33.78 -62.01 -19.80
C ALA A 157 -33.10 -62.24 -18.44
N GLU A 158 -33.89 -62.59 -17.43
CA GLU A 158 -33.70 -63.76 -16.56
C GLU A 158 -34.93 -63.92 -15.65
#